data_AF-A0AAD8IVB5-F1
#
_entry.id   AF-A0AAD8IVB5-F1
#
_cell.length_a   1.000
_cell.length_b   1.000
_cell.length_c   1.000
_cell.angle_alpha   90.00
_cell.angle_beta   90.00
_cell.angle_gamma   90.00
#
_symmetry.space_group_name_H-M   'P 1'
#
loop_
_entity.id
_entity.type
_entity.pdbx_description
1 polymer ?
#
loop_
_entity_poly.entity_id
_entity_poly.type
_entity_poly.pdbx_seq_one_letter_code
_entity_poly.pdbx_strand_id
1 'polypeptide(L)'
;MTLHLQSILTNHRRVWWCKFNWVVAAAVSAIFLLGFSLFFTSPNKTPHFTLLSDMVPLTLIANAKNTGAFCLDGSLPGYHFQKGFGSGSRNWLLHIEAVN
;
A
#
# COMPACT_ATOMS: atom_id res chain seq x y z
N MET A 1 -16.16 65.46 7.36
CA MET A 1 -16.92 64.18 7.35
C MET A 1 -16.31 63.08 6.47
N THR A 2 -15.30 63.35 5.64
CA THR A 2 -14.70 62.38 4.69
C THR A 2 -13.64 61.45 5.31
N LEU A 3 -12.93 61.89 6.36
CA LEU A 3 -11.87 61.08 7.02
C LEU A 3 -12.42 59.93 7.86
N HIS A 4 -13.66 60.05 8.35
CA HIS A 4 -14.31 59.02 9.18
C HIS A 4 -14.84 57.83 8.36
N LEU A 5 -15.13 58.03 7.07
CA LEU A 5 -15.59 56.98 6.15
C LEU A 5 -14.42 56.13 5.61
N GLN A 6 -13.25 56.74 5.40
CA GLN A 6 -12.07 56.00 4.93
C GLN A 6 -11.46 55.07 6.00
N SER A 7 -11.56 55.41 7.29
CA SER A 7 -11.10 54.52 8.36
C SER A 7 -12.00 53.27 8.53
N ILE A 8 -13.31 53.42 8.35
CA ILE A 8 -14.28 52.30 8.43
C ILE A 8 -14.10 51.34 7.24
N LEU A 9 -13.98 51.87 6.02
CA LEU A 9 -13.81 51.05 4.81
C LEU A 9 -12.48 50.28 4.78
N THR A 10 -11.40 50.86 5.34
CA THR A 10 -10.10 50.19 5.43
C THR A 10 -10.06 49.13 6.54
N ASN A 11 -10.77 49.33 7.67
CA ASN A 11 -10.91 48.33 8.73
C ASN A 11 -11.71 47.11 8.25
N HIS A 12 -12.82 47.33 7.55
CA HIS A 12 -13.65 46.25 7.00
C HIS A 12 -12.91 45.42 5.95
N ARG A 13 -12.12 46.09 5.10
CA ARG A 13 -11.25 45.42 4.13
C ARG A 13 -10.19 44.58 4.85
N ARG A 14 -9.50 45.11 5.88
CA ARG A 14 -8.47 44.35 6.61
C ARG A 14 -9.01 43.09 7.31
N VAL A 15 -10.19 43.18 7.93
CA VAL A 15 -10.88 42.03 8.55
C VAL A 15 -11.32 40.99 7.50
N TRP A 16 -11.75 41.44 6.33
CA TRP A 16 -12.14 40.56 5.21
C TRP A 16 -10.94 39.77 4.66
N TRP A 17 -9.76 40.40 4.52
CA TRP A 17 -8.54 39.72 4.08
C TRP A 17 -8.05 38.65 5.08
N CYS A 18 -8.21 38.89 6.40
CA CYS A 18 -7.88 37.88 7.41
C CYS A 18 -8.89 36.71 7.46
N LYS A 19 -10.19 36.97 7.28
CA LYS A 19 -11.21 35.92 7.21
C LYS A 19 -11.11 35.09 5.93
N PHE A 20 -10.78 35.71 4.80
CA PHE A 20 -10.72 35.05 3.51
C PHE A 20 -9.57 34.03 3.41
N ASN A 21 -8.41 34.36 3.98
CA ASN A 21 -7.25 33.46 3.95
C ASN A 21 -7.50 32.12 4.65
N TRP A 22 -8.20 32.13 5.80
CA TRP A 22 -8.49 30.89 6.52
C TRP A 22 -9.54 30.03 5.81
N VAL A 23 -10.53 30.66 5.15
CA VAL A 23 -11.54 29.96 4.34
C VAL A 23 -10.90 29.28 3.12
N VAL A 24 -10.01 29.97 2.42
CA VAL A 24 -9.29 29.40 1.26
C VAL A 24 -8.39 28.25 1.70
N ALA A 25 -7.66 28.41 2.80
CA ALA A 25 -6.82 27.34 3.35
C ALA A 25 -7.64 26.09 3.75
N ALA A 26 -8.80 26.29 4.38
CA ALA A 26 -9.70 25.19 4.75
C ALA A 26 -10.29 24.48 3.53
N ALA A 27 -10.68 25.21 2.49
CA ALA A 27 -11.22 24.64 1.27
C ALA A 27 -10.18 23.79 0.51
N VAL A 28 -8.95 24.29 0.38
CA VAL A 28 -7.86 23.55 -0.26
C VAL A 28 -7.51 22.28 0.52
N SER A 29 -7.47 22.37 1.86
CA SER A 29 -7.25 21.21 2.72
C SER A 29 -8.34 20.15 2.56
N ALA A 30 -9.61 20.56 2.51
CA ALA A 30 -10.74 19.64 2.31
C ALA A 30 -10.69 18.95 0.93
N ILE A 31 -10.35 19.68 -0.14
CA ILE A 31 -10.20 19.11 -1.49
C ILE A 31 -9.05 18.12 -1.55
N PHE A 32 -7.93 18.42 -0.90
CA PHE A 32 -6.78 17.50 -0.83
C PHE A 32 -7.14 16.22 -0.07
N LEU A 33 -7.82 16.33 1.08
CA LEU A 33 -8.28 15.17 1.87
C LEU A 33 -9.33 14.33 1.12
N LEU A 34 -10.24 14.97 0.37
CA LEU A 34 -11.20 14.26 -0.47
C LEU A 34 -10.50 13.55 -1.64
N GLY A 35 -9.58 14.22 -2.32
CA GLY A 35 -8.79 13.64 -3.41
C GLY A 35 -7.95 12.47 -2.94
N PHE A 36 -7.28 12.60 -1.79
CA PHE A 36 -6.55 11.52 -1.12
C PHE A 36 -7.49 10.36 -0.79
N SER A 37 -8.65 10.61 -0.17
CA SER A 37 -9.61 9.55 0.15
C SER A 37 -10.06 8.77 -1.08
N LEU A 38 -10.30 9.44 -2.22
CA LEU A 38 -10.65 8.79 -3.48
C LEU A 38 -9.48 8.00 -4.08
N PHE A 39 -8.25 8.46 -3.90
CA PHE A 39 -7.03 7.76 -4.36
C PHE A 39 -6.71 6.51 -3.52
N PHE A 40 -6.99 6.55 -2.21
CA PHE A 40 -6.79 5.42 -1.29
C PHE A 40 -7.97 4.46 -1.22
N THR A 41 -9.14 4.84 -1.76
CA THR A 41 -10.25 3.91 -1.97
C THR A 41 -9.90 2.99 -3.13
N SER A 42 -9.00 2.05 -2.84
CA SER A 42 -8.83 0.85 -3.65
C SER A 42 -10.22 0.22 -3.81
N PRO A 43 -10.68 -0.06 -5.05
CA PRO A 43 -11.88 -0.86 -5.20
C PRO A 43 -11.59 -2.18 -4.50
N ASN A 44 -12.35 -2.49 -3.44
CA ASN A 44 -12.43 -3.83 -2.88
C ASN A 44 -12.91 -4.75 -4.00
N LYS A 45 -11.98 -5.23 -4.83
CA LYS A 45 -12.12 -6.55 -5.42
C LYS A 45 -12.13 -7.46 -4.23
N THR A 46 -13.30 -7.79 -3.70
CA THR A 46 -13.47 -9.00 -2.92
C THR A 46 -12.97 -10.11 -3.82
N PRO A 47 -11.78 -10.68 -3.56
CA PRO A 47 -11.44 -11.92 -4.21
C PRO A 47 -12.48 -12.87 -3.63
N HIS A 48 -13.27 -13.49 -4.49
CA HIS A 48 -14.00 -14.68 -4.10
C HIS A 48 -12.92 -15.71 -3.72
N PHE A 49 -12.42 -15.63 -2.49
CA PHE A 49 -11.62 -16.65 -1.84
C PHE A 49 -12.58 -17.82 -1.65
N THR A 50 -12.76 -18.55 -2.74
CA THR A 50 -12.91 -19.99 -2.65
C THR A 50 -11.82 -20.44 -1.68
N LEU A 51 -12.17 -21.25 -0.69
CA LEU A 51 -11.22 -21.91 0.22
C LEU A 51 -10.35 -22.93 -0.53
N LEU A 52 -9.99 -22.64 -1.78
CA LEU A 52 -9.04 -23.36 -2.61
C LEU A 52 -7.65 -22.88 -2.19
N SER A 53 -7.26 -23.30 -0.99
CA SER A 53 -5.94 -23.29 -0.38
C SER A 53 -4.87 -22.48 -1.15
N ASP A 54 -4.44 -21.36 -0.55
CA ASP A 54 -3.25 -20.59 -0.93
C ASP A 54 -1.95 -21.38 -0.64
N MET A 55 -1.95 -22.69 -0.92
CA MET A 55 -0.81 -23.57 -0.79
C MET A 55 0.09 -23.36 -2.00
N VAL A 56 1.32 -22.94 -1.73
CA VAL A 56 2.38 -22.94 -2.73
C VAL A 56 2.71 -24.40 -3.07
N PRO A 57 2.72 -24.80 -4.34
CA PRO A 57 3.00 -26.19 -4.71
C PRO A 57 4.46 -26.57 -4.46
N LEU A 58 4.68 -27.81 -4.02
CA LEU A 58 6.02 -28.38 -3.87
C LEU A 58 6.61 -28.68 -5.26
N THR A 59 7.78 -28.13 -5.53
CA THR A 59 8.57 -28.41 -6.74
C THR A 59 9.71 -29.36 -6.39
N LEU A 60 9.73 -30.55 -6.99
CA LEU A 60 10.84 -31.50 -6.81
C LEU A 60 12.09 -31.01 -7.52
N ILE A 61 13.26 -31.29 -6.93
CA ILE A 61 14.55 -30.97 -7.54
C ILE A 61 14.73 -31.79 -8.81
N ALA A 62 14.97 -31.10 -9.92
CA ALA A 62 15.22 -31.74 -11.21
C ALA A 62 16.45 -32.66 -11.13
N ASN A 63 16.35 -33.84 -11.74
CA ASN A 63 17.41 -34.87 -11.75
C ASN A 63 17.87 -35.35 -10.36
N ALA A 64 17.11 -35.10 -9.28
CA ALA A 64 17.48 -35.53 -7.92
C ALA A 64 17.82 -37.02 -7.83
N LYS A 65 17.05 -37.87 -8.53
CA LYS A 65 17.32 -39.31 -8.62
C LYS A 65 18.67 -39.60 -9.31
N ASN A 66 18.97 -38.91 -10.40
CA ASN A 66 20.20 -39.10 -11.17
C ASN A 66 21.44 -38.62 -10.40
N THR A 67 21.27 -37.61 -9.54
CA THR A 67 22.34 -37.06 -8.69
C THR A 67 22.47 -37.78 -7.34
N GLY A 68 21.57 -38.72 -7.03
CA GLY A 68 21.58 -39.45 -5.76
C GLY A 68 21.07 -38.63 -4.57
N ALA A 69 20.32 -37.56 -4.80
CA ALA A 69 19.74 -36.72 -3.75
C ALA A 69 18.39 -37.31 -3.27
N PHE A 70 18.33 -37.67 -1.99
CA PHE A 70 17.15 -38.26 -1.35
C PHE A 70 16.95 -37.72 0.07
N CYS A 71 15.70 -37.69 0.50
CA CYS A 71 15.32 -37.50 1.90
C CYS A 71 15.58 -38.78 2.71
N LEU A 72 15.47 -38.71 4.04
CA LEU A 72 15.71 -39.86 4.93
C LEU A 72 14.71 -41.03 4.72
N ASP A 73 13.53 -40.73 4.19
CA ASP A 73 12.50 -41.71 3.82
C ASP A 73 12.66 -42.27 2.39
N GLY A 74 13.69 -41.83 1.65
CA GLY A 74 13.92 -42.22 0.26
C GLY A 74 13.07 -41.46 -0.76
N SER A 75 12.29 -40.45 -0.35
CA SER A 75 11.60 -39.55 -1.27
C SER A 75 12.57 -38.56 -1.93
N LEU A 76 12.11 -37.89 -3.00
CA LEU A 76 12.91 -36.86 -3.68
C LEU A 76 12.76 -35.51 -2.96
N PRO A 77 13.87 -34.78 -2.73
CA PRO A 77 13.80 -33.44 -2.13
C PRO A 77 13.12 -32.44 -3.05
N GLY A 78 12.57 -31.36 -2.47
CA GLY A 78 11.88 -30.29 -3.18
C GLY A 78 11.84 -28.97 -2.42
N TYR A 79 11.25 -27.94 -3.03
CA TYR A 79 11.08 -26.61 -2.44
C TYR A 79 9.72 -26.00 -2.81
N HIS A 80 9.24 -25.09 -1.97
CA HIS A 80 8.10 -24.22 -2.26
C HIS A 80 8.60 -22.88 -2.79
N PHE A 81 8.07 -22.41 -3.92
CA PHE A 81 8.49 -21.15 -4.52
C PHE A 81 7.30 -20.26 -4.86
N GLN A 82 7.32 -19.05 -4.30
CA GLN A 82 6.38 -17.98 -4.64
C GLN A 82 7.16 -16.75 -5.09
N LYS A 83 6.79 -16.20 -6.25
CA LYS A 83 7.47 -15.02 -6.79
C LYS A 83 7.03 -13.77 -6.02
N GLY A 84 8.00 -12.98 -5.56
CA GLY A 84 7.73 -11.67 -4.96
C GLY A 84 7.10 -10.67 -5.94
N PHE A 85 6.36 -9.71 -5.40
CA PHE A 85 5.68 -8.65 -6.16
C PHE A 85 6.07 -7.25 -5.68
N GLY A 86 5.82 -6.22 -6.50
CA GLY A 86 6.12 -4.83 -6.15
C GLY A 86 7.57 -4.62 -5.73
N SER A 87 7.78 -4.01 -4.56
CA SER A 87 9.10 -3.79 -3.96
C SER A 87 9.84 -5.09 -3.61
N GLY A 88 9.13 -6.21 -3.42
CA GLY A 88 9.69 -7.53 -3.12
C GLY A 88 10.12 -8.33 -4.34
N SER A 89 9.86 -7.87 -5.58
CA SER A 89 10.12 -8.65 -6.80
C SER A 89 11.58 -9.01 -7.07
N ARG A 90 12.53 -8.32 -6.41
CA ARG A 90 13.97 -8.56 -6.49
C ARG A 90 14.60 -8.99 -5.16
N ASN A 91 13.78 -9.21 -4.13
CA ASN A 91 14.24 -9.63 -2.82
C ASN A 91 13.97 -11.13 -2.63
N TRP A 92 14.89 -11.81 -1.96
CA TRP A 92 14.82 -13.25 -1.72
C TRP A 92 14.69 -13.53 -0.23
N LEU A 93 13.76 -14.40 0.13
CA LEU A 93 13.62 -14.96 1.47
C LEU A 93 13.75 -16.49 1.36
N LEU A 94 14.71 -17.06 2.08
CA LEU A 94 14.92 -18.50 2.12
C LEU A 94 14.52 -19.01 3.50
N HIS A 95 13.58 -19.97 3.52
CA HIS A 95 13.16 -20.66 4.74
C HIS A 95 13.65 -22.10 4.68
N ILE A 96 14.43 -22.52 5.67
CA ILE A 96 14.93 -23.89 5.80
C ILE A 96 14.24 -24.52 7.00
N GLU A 97 13.47 -25.57 6.73
CA GLU A 97 12.83 -26.37 7.76
C GLU A 97 13.83 -27.41 8.28
N ALA A 98 13.87 -27.58 9.60
CA ALA A 98 14.67 -28.62 10.25
C ALA A 98 13.74 -29.60 10.96
N VAL A 99 14.13 -30.87 10.96
CA VAL A 99 13.47 -31.89 11.78
C VAL A 99 14.07 -31.79 13.18
N ASN A 100 13.22 -31.56 14.19
CA ASN A 100 13.62 -31.51 15.60
C ASN A 100 13.70 -32.90 16.22
#